data_AF-A0A930YC49-F1
#
_entry.id   AF-A0A930YC49-F1
#
_cell.length_a   1.000
_cell.length_b   1.000
_cell.length_c   1.000
_cell.angle_alpha   90.00
_cell.angle_beta   90.00
_cell.angle_gamma   90.00
#
_symmetry.space_group_name_H-M   'P 1'
#
loop_
_entity.id
_entity.type
_entity.pdbx_description
1 polymer ?
#
loop_
_entity_poly.entity_id
_entity_poly.type
_entity_poly.pdbx_seq_one_letter_code
_entity_poly.pdbx_strand_id
1 'polypeptide(L)'
;MRTDRLRSDSHDVAGWGAGAGTVERDEFRCPCGDGAIIEEHENVPGFREHNVWLDCDKCRAEWRFVDGRSARQWGLVPATA
;
A
#
# COMPACT_ATOMS: atom_id res chain seq x y z
N MET A 1 -2.15 -14.20 0.23
CA MET A 1 -3.40 -13.76 0.86
C MET A 1 -3.54 -12.25 0.75
N ARG A 2 -4.77 -11.73 0.74
CA ARG A 2 -5.07 -10.30 0.91
C ARG A 2 -5.90 -10.14 2.17
N THR A 3 -5.78 -9.02 2.87
CA THR A 3 -6.51 -8.73 4.10
C THR A 3 -7.59 -7.68 3.86
N ASP A 4 -8.51 -7.55 4.82
CA ASP A 4 -9.63 -6.62 4.73
C ASP A 4 -9.15 -5.16 4.77
N ARG A 5 -9.75 -4.33 3.92
CA ARG A 5 -9.55 -2.88 3.98
C ARG A 5 -10.28 -2.30 5.19
N LEU A 6 -9.57 -1.51 5.98
CA LEU A 6 -10.07 -0.83 7.17
C LEU A 6 -10.46 0.62 6.86
N ARG A 7 -9.62 1.33 6.11
CA ARG A 7 -9.81 2.74 5.77
C ARG A 7 -9.32 3.02 4.36
N SER A 8 -9.91 4.05 3.76
CA SER A 8 -9.51 4.62 2.49
C SER A 8 -9.63 6.13 2.62
N ASP A 9 -8.57 6.85 2.30
CA ASP A 9 -8.57 8.31 2.21
C ASP A 9 -7.86 8.78 0.94
N SER A 10 -8.22 9.96 0.49
CA SER A 10 -7.58 10.62 -0.64
C SER A 10 -7.54 12.11 -0.39
N HIS A 11 -6.46 12.76 -0.82
CA HIS A 11 -6.34 14.20 -0.75
C HIS A 11 -5.69 14.78 -2.01
N ASP A 12 -6.11 15.98 -2.37
CA ASP A 12 -5.54 16.73 -3.48
C ASP A 12 -4.12 17.18 -3.16
N VAL A 13 -3.26 17.17 -4.18
CA VAL A 13 -1.91 17.74 -4.14
C VAL A 13 -1.72 18.64 -5.35
N ALA A 14 -1.05 19.78 -5.15
CA ALA A 14 -0.88 20.80 -6.20
C ALA A 14 -0.05 20.32 -7.40
N GLY A 15 0.72 19.24 -7.22
CA GLY A 15 1.62 18.67 -8.22
C GLY A 15 2.88 19.51 -8.47
N TRP A 16 3.85 18.92 -9.18
CA TRP A 16 5.18 19.51 -9.40
C TRP A 16 5.34 19.99 -10.86
N GLY A 17 4.45 20.88 -11.30
CA GLY A 17 4.54 21.54 -12.61
C GLY A 17 3.81 20.83 -13.77
N ALA A 18 3.50 19.54 -13.66
CA ALA A 18 2.70 18.80 -14.65
C ALA A 18 1.18 18.85 -14.41
N GLY A 19 0.75 19.48 -13.31
CA GLY A 19 -0.64 19.62 -12.90
C GLY A 19 -0.93 18.98 -11.55
N ALA A 20 -2.06 19.36 -10.95
CA ALA A 20 -2.54 18.79 -9.70
C ALA A 20 -2.92 17.32 -9.87
N GLY A 21 -2.89 16.58 -8.77
CA GLY A 21 -3.33 15.19 -8.70
C GLY A 21 -3.83 14.85 -7.31
N THR A 22 -3.91 13.56 -7.01
CA THR A 22 -4.32 13.06 -5.70
C THR A 22 -3.32 12.05 -5.18
N VAL A 23 -3.18 12.02 -3.86
CA VAL A 23 -2.58 10.89 -3.15
C VAL A 23 -3.74 10.11 -2.54
N GLU A 24 -3.81 8.81 -2.83
CA GLU A 24 -4.76 7.88 -2.19
C GLU A 24 -3.99 7.01 -1.20
N ARG A 25 -4.53 6.86 0.01
CA ARG A 25 -3.99 5.99 1.06
C ARG A 25 -5.07 5.05 1.53
N ASP A 26 -4.85 3.75 1.32
CA ASP A 26 -5.69 2.67 1.82
C ASP A 26 -4.98 1.95 2.96
N GLU A 27 -5.68 1.76 4.08
CA GLU A 27 -5.18 1.00 5.22
C GLU A 27 -5.91 -0.34 5.29
N PHE A 28 -5.15 -1.43 5.38
CA PHE A 28 -5.67 -2.79 5.48
C PHE A 28 -5.24 -3.44 6.78
N ARG A 29 -6.04 -4.40 7.24
CA ARG A 29 -5.75 -5.16 8.46
C ARG A 29 -4.43 -5.92 8.30
N CYS A 30 -3.55 -5.83 9.29
CA CYS A 30 -2.37 -6.69 9.32
C CYS A 30 -2.77 -8.17 9.60
N PRO A 31 -2.07 -9.18 9.04
CA PRO A 31 -2.39 -10.59 9.29
C PRO A 31 -2.44 -10.99 10.77
N CYS A 32 -1.64 -10.34 11.63
CA CYS A 32 -1.67 -10.60 13.07
C CYS A 32 -2.76 -9.83 13.83
N GLY A 33 -3.37 -8.80 13.24
CA GLY A 33 -4.38 -7.95 13.88
C GLY A 33 -3.85 -6.71 14.61
N ASP A 34 -2.55 -6.67 14.97
CA ASP A 34 -1.97 -5.61 15.82
C ASP A 34 -1.30 -4.46 15.03
N GLY A 35 -1.55 -4.35 13.73
CA GLY A 35 -0.98 -3.31 12.89
C GLY A 35 -1.74 -3.15 11.58
N ALA A 36 -1.10 -2.51 10.60
CA ALA A 36 -1.70 -2.27 9.30
C ALA A 36 -0.79 -2.64 8.13
N ILE A 37 -1.39 -2.83 6.96
CA ILE A 37 -0.71 -2.74 5.67
C ILE A 37 -1.16 -1.41 5.07
N ILE A 38 -0.21 -0.59 4.63
CA ILE A 38 -0.50 0.69 4.01
C ILE A 38 -0.24 0.55 2.52
N GLU A 39 -1.22 0.96 1.72
CA GLU A 39 -1.13 1.06 0.28
C GLU A 39 -1.33 2.52 -0.11
N GLU A 40 -0.36 3.09 -0.84
CA GLU A 40 -0.40 4.47 -1.28
C GLU A 40 -0.27 4.56 -2.80
N HIS A 41 -1.10 5.41 -3.41
CA HIS A 41 -1.08 5.70 -4.84
C HIS A 41 -0.91 7.21 -5.04
N GLU A 42 0.18 7.61 -5.67
CA GLU A 42 0.32 8.96 -6.18
C GLU A 42 -0.23 9.01 -7.60
N ASN A 43 -1.34 9.72 -7.79
CA ASN A 43 -2.00 9.93 -9.06
C ASN A 43 -1.70 11.33 -9.61
N VAL A 44 -0.46 11.80 -9.45
CA VAL A 44 -0.02 13.09 -9.99
C VAL A 44 0.37 12.91 -11.47
N PRO A 45 -0.05 13.81 -12.37
CA PRO A 45 0.40 13.76 -13.76
C PRO A 45 1.93 13.72 -13.85
N GLY A 46 2.47 12.73 -14.56
CA GLY A 46 3.93 12.53 -14.68
C GLY A 46 4.60 11.81 -13.51
N PHE A 47 3.90 11.61 -12.38
CA PHE A 47 4.38 10.91 -11.19
C PHE A 47 3.31 9.89 -10.77
N ARG A 48 3.39 8.69 -11.37
CA ARG A 48 2.52 7.55 -11.03
C ARG A 48 3.30 6.57 -10.19
N GLU A 49 3.30 6.79 -8.89
CA GLU A 49 3.95 5.91 -7.93
C GLU A 49 2.91 5.09 -7.17
N HIS A 50 3.26 3.83 -6.91
CA HIS A 50 2.46 2.93 -6.10
C HIS A 50 3.39 2.26 -5.09
N ASN A 51 3.05 2.38 -3.82
CA ASN A 51 3.80 1.77 -2.73
C ASN A 51 2.86 0.95 -1.86
N VAL A 52 3.35 -0.20 -1.40
CA VAL A 52 2.66 -1.02 -0.42
C VAL A 52 3.66 -1.55 0.60
N TRP A 53 3.37 -1.39 1.88
CA TRP A 53 4.26 -1.83 2.95
C TRP A 53 3.48 -2.33 4.17
N LEU A 54 4.15 -3.18 4.95
CA LEU A 54 3.66 -3.66 6.23
C LEU A 54 4.10 -2.71 7.34
N ASP A 55 3.15 -2.04 7.98
CA ASP A 55 3.37 -1.24 9.19
C ASP A 55 3.17 -2.12 10.44
N CYS A 56 4.01 -3.15 10.54
CA CYS A 56 4.02 -4.11 11.64
C CYS A 56 5.33 -4.90 11.65
N ASP A 57 6.19 -4.66 12.63
CA ASP A 57 7.53 -5.28 12.73
C ASP A 57 7.49 -6.81 12.73
N LYS A 58 6.55 -7.38 13.48
CA LYS A 58 6.36 -8.83 13.56
C LYS A 58 6.03 -9.40 12.18
N CYS A 59 5.01 -8.85 11.51
CA CYS A 59 4.61 -9.36 10.21
C CYS A 59 5.59 -9.02 9.08
N ARG A 60 6.40 -7.96 9.21
CA ARG A 60 7.52 -7.69 8.28
C ARG A 60 8.56 -8.81 8.28
N ALA A 61 8.74 -9.52 9.39
CA ALA A 61 9.63 -10.68 9.47
C ALA A 61 8.97 -11.97 8.96
N GLU A 62 7.65 -12.12 9.14
CA GLU A 62 6.92 -13.36 8.83
C GLU A 62 6.32 -13.39 7.42
N TRP A 63 6.16 -12.24 6.76
CA TRP A 63 5.44 -12.12 5.50
C TRP A 63 6.21 -11.27 4.49
N ARG A 64 6.04 -11.60 3.22
CA ARG A 64 6.53 -10.81 2.09
C ARG A 64 5.42 -10.60 1.06
N PHE A 65 5.49 -9.47 0.35
CA PHE A 65 4.61 -9.23 -0.79
C PHE A 65 4.98 -10.16 -1.95
N VAL A 66 3.97 -10.56 -2.71
CA VAL A 66 4.15 -11.33 -3.95
C VAL A 66 4.62 -10.37 -5.05
N ASP A 67 5.80 -10.64 -5.59
CA ASP A 67 6.37 -9.87 -6.71
C ASP A 67 5.55 -10.03 -8.01
N GLY A 68 5.71 -9.05 -8.91
CA GLY A 68 5.14 -9.10 -10.26
C GLY A 68 3.62 -8.89 -10.34
N ARG A 69 2.98 -8.47 -9.24
CA ARG A 69 1.56 -8.10 -9.23
C ARG A 69 1.35 -6.66 -9.64
N SER A 70 0.22 -6.39 -10.28
CA SER A 70 -0.20 -5.03 -10.61
C SER A 70 -0.56 -4.22 -9.35
N ALA A 71 -0.53 -2.90 -9.48
CA ALA A 71 -1.03 -1.99 -8.46
C ALA A 71 -2.46 -2.38 -8.05
N ARG A 72 -2.79 -2.26 -6.76
CA ARG A 72 -4.06 -2.72 -6.17
C ARG A 72 -4.31 -4.23 -6.19
N GLN A 73 -3.39 -5.07 -6.66
CA GLN A 73 -3.52 -6.53 -6.63
C GLN A 73 -2.48 -7.23 -5.75
N TRP A 74 -1.85 -6.48 -4.83
CA TRP A 74 -0.87 -7.03 -3.89
C TRP A 74 -1.45 -8.20 -3.08
N GLY A 75 -0.55 -9.06 -2.62
CA GLY A 75 -0.86 -10.15 -1.71
C GLY A 75 0.38 -10.55 -0.94
N LEU A 76 0.18 -11.13 0.24
CA LEU A 76 1.24 -11.64 1.10
C LEU A 76 1.42 -13.15 0.94
N VAL A 77 2.65 -13.61 1.04
CA VAL A 77 3.02 -15.01 1.26
C VAL A 77 3.94 -15.09 2.47
N PRO A 78 3.99 -16.21 3.19
CA PRO A 78 4.95 -16.37 4.28
C PRO A 78 6.37 -16.11 3.76
N ALA A 79 7.15 -15.36 4.54
CA ALA A 79 8.59 -15.32 4.38
C ALA A 79 9.11 -16.71 4.75
N THR A 80 9.41 -17.53 3.76
CA THR A 80 10.07 -18.83 3.98
C THR A 80 11.32 -18.62 4.81
N ALA A 81 11.43 -19.36 5.91
CA ALA A 81 12.69 -19.54 6.63
C ALA A 81 13.70 -20.31 5.78
#